data_AF-A0A9E6ZYU1-F1
#
_entry.id   AF-A0A9E6ZYU1-F1
#
_cell.length_a   1.000
_cell.length_b   1.000
_cell.length_c   1.000
_cell.angle_alpha   90.00
_cell.angle_beta   90.00
_cell.angle_gamma   90.00
#
_symmetry.space_group_name_H-M   'P 1'
#
loop_
_entity.id
_entity.type
_entity.pdbx_description
1 polymer ?
#
loop_
_entity_poly.entity_id
_entity_poly.type
_entity_poly.pdbx_seq_one_letter_code
_entity_poly.pdbx_strand_id
1 'polypeptide(L)'
;MSFEMSATNSPFAIDEALAGAAYEPEDVALLDTAFTRACQEASQRLALGEGIRSLLAFAVLEGAKSGLRDPEHLTSFALRALPSFRAQESRR
;
A
#
# COMPACT_ATOMS: atom_id res chain seq x y z
N MET A 1 -4.85 10.01 57.52
CA MET A 1 -5.09 10.77 56.28
C MET A 1 -4.33 10.05 55.18
N SER A 2 -5.04 9.37 54.28
CA SER A 2 -4.43 8.57 53.22
C SER A 2 -4.60 9.32 51.90
N PHE A 3 -3.49 9.70 51.27
CA PHE A 3 -3.50 10.31 49.95
C PHE A 3 -3.72 9.19 48.91
N GLU A 4 -4.87 9.21 48.24
CA GLU A 4 -5.09 8.42 47.03
C GLU A 4 -4.19 8.95 45.92
N MET A 5 -3.21 8.15 45.50
CA MET A 5 -2.43 8.44 44.30
C MET A 5 -3.32 8.13 43.09
N SER A 6 -3.87 9.18 42.50
CA SER A 6 -4.51 9.11 41.18
C SER A 6 -3.52 8.51 40.18
N ALA A 7 -3.90 7.36 39.62
CA ALA A 7 -3.16 6.68 38.57
C ALA A 7 -2.80 7.68 37.47
N THR A 8 -1.50 7.80 37.24
CA THR A 8 -0.91 8.66 36.22
C THR A 8 -1.40 8.16 34.86
N ASN A 9 -2.39 8.84 34.28
CA ASN A 9 -2.83 8.58 32.92
C ASN A 9 -1.68 9.00 31.98
N SER A 10 -0.82 8.04 31.61
CA SER A 10 0.34 8.27 30.77
C SER A 10 -0.13 8.79 29.40
N PRO A 11 0.23 10.03 29.00
CA PRO A 11 -0.13 10.57 27.69
C PRO A 11 0.65 9.92 26.53
N PHE A 12 1.50 8.93 26.83
CA PHE A 12 2.33 8.18 25.89
C PHE A 12 1.93 6.71 25.75
N ALA A 13 0.73 6.33 26.20
CA ALA A 13 0.12 5.07 25.76
C ALA A 13 -0.27 5.21 24.29
N ILE A 14 0.74 5.22 23.41
CA ILE A 14 0.55 4.93 22.01
C ILE A 14 0.10 3.48 22.03
N ASP A 15 -1.20 3.29 21.84
CA ASP A 15 -1.80 1.98 21.73
C ASP A 15 -0.96 1.17 20.74
N GLU A 16 -0.26 0.15 21.25
CA GLU A 16 0.70 -0.65 20.49
C GLU A 16 -0.03 -1.37 19.33
N ALA A 17 -1.35 -1.52 19.44
CA ALA A 17 -2.24 -1.95 18.36
C ALA A 17 -2.41 -0.88 17.26
N LEU A 18 -2.45 0.41 17.62
CA LEU A 18 -2.57 1.54 16.69
C LEU A 18 -1.24 1.86 15.97
N ALA A 19 -0.11 1.58 16.62
CA ALA A 19 1.21 1.62 15.98
C ALA A 19 1.44 0.43 15.01
N GLY A 20 0.66 -0.65 15.15
CA GLY A 20 0.90 -1.95 14.52
C GLY A 20 0.15 -2.24 13.22
N ALA A 21 -0.97 -1.59 12.91
CA ALA A 21 -1.72 -1.95 11.71
C ALA A 21 -2.49 -0.76 11.11
N ALA A 22 -1.84 -0.02 10.22
CA ALA A 22 -2.55 0.92 9.33
C ALA A 22 -3.49 0.19 8.34
N TYR A 23 -3.34 -1.14 8.23
CA TYR A 23 -4.09 -2.01 7.33
C TYR A 23 -4.53 -3.26 8.09
N GLU A 24 -5.79 -3.65 7.91
CA GLU A 24 -6.28 -4.94 8.36
C GLU A 24 -5.62 -6.08 7.56
N PRO A 25 -5.54 -7.31 8.07
CA PRO A 25 -4.95 -8.44 7.36
C PRO A 25 -5.56 -8.67 5.97
N GLU A 26 -6.87 -8.42 5.82
CA GLU A 26 -7.59 -8.49 4.55
C GLU A 26 -7.09 -7.43 3.55
N ASP A 27 -6.82 -6.22 4.03
CA ASP A 27 -6.26 -5.15 3.21
C ASP A 27 -4.84 -5.49 2.77
N VAL A 28 -4.02 -6.09 3.64
CA VAL A 28 -2.67 -6.54 3.28
C VAL A 28 -2.71 -7.59 2.16
N ALA A 29 -3.61 -8.58 2.24
CA ALA A 29 -3.78 -9.59 1.20
C ALA A 29 -4.22 -8.98 -0.15
N LEU A 30 -5.05 -7.95 -0.10
CA LEU A 30 -5.50 -7.22 -1.27
C LEU A 30 -4.34 -6.46 -1.95
N LEU A 31 -3.56 -5.73 -1.14
CA LEU A 31 -2.38 -4.99 -1.61
C LEU A 31 -1.33 -5.93 -2.21
N ASP A 32 -1.08 -7.06 -1.57
CA ASP A 32 -0.14 -8.07 -2.08
C ASP A 32 -0.61 -8.68 -3.41
N THR A 33 -1.91 -8.94 -3.53
CA THR A 33 -2.51 -9.40 -4.79
C THR A 33 -2.31 -8.38 -5.90
N ALA A 34 -2.61 -7.10 -5.65
CA ALA A 34 -2.45 -6.03 -6.63
C ALA A 34 -0.97 -5.83 -7.01
N PHE A 35 -0.07 -5.85 -6.03
CA PHE A 35 1.38 -5.74 -6.25
C PHE A 35 1.93 -6.90 -7.08
N THR A 36 1.55 -8.13 -6.76
CA THR A 36 1.97 -9.33 -7.48
C THR A 36 1.50 -9.29 -8.93
N ARG A 37 0.24 -8.92 -9.18
CA ARG A 37 -0.30 -8.77 -10.55
C ARG A 37 0.43 -7.68 -11.32
N ALA A 38 0.64 -6.51 -10.72
CA ALA A 38 1.37 -5.42 -11.36
C ALA A 38 2.80 -5.82 -11.73
N CYS A 39 3.49 -6.55 -10.85
CA CYS A 39 4.80 -7.10 -11.16
C CYS A 39 4.74 -8.12 -12.30
N GLN A 40 3.80 -9.06 -12.29
CA GLN A 40 3.65 -10.03 -13.37
C GLN A 40 3.42 -9.35 -14.72
N GLU A 41 2.50 -8.39 -14.80
CA GLU A 41 2.24 -7.64 -16.03
C GLU A 41 3.43 -6.79 -16.49
N ALA A 42 4.12 -6.11 -15.56
CA ALA A 42 5.33 -5.36 -15.87
C ALA A 42 6.44 -6.29 -16.42
N SER A 43 6.62 -7.47 -15.82
CA SER A 43 7.66 -8.42 -16.23
C SER A 43 7.48 -8.94 -17.66
N GLN A 44 6.27 -8.93 -18.20
CA GLN A 44 6.00 -9.33 -19.58
C GLN A 44 6.58 -8.34 -20.61
N ARG A 45 6.91 -7.11 -20.19
CA ARG A 45 7.32 -6.02 -21.10
C ARG A 45 8.69 -5.46 -20.82
N LEU A 46 9.17 -5.59 -19.58
CA LEU A 46 10.44 -5.01 -19.16
C LEU A 46 11.08 -5.85 -18.04
N ALA A 47 12.40 -5.75 -17.92
CA ALA A 47 13.13 -6.40 -16.85
C ALA A 47 12.80 -5.75 -15.50
N LEU A 48 12.25 -6.54 -14.57
CA LEU A 48 11.95 -6.08 -13.22
C LEU A 48 13.21 -6.05 -12.34
N GLY A 49 13.79 -4.85 -12.22
CA GLY A 49 14.76 -4.55 -11.16
C GLY A 49 14.08 -4.14 -9.86
N GLU A 50 14.85 -4.08 -8.78
CA GLU A 50 14.38 -3.68 -7.44
C GLU A 50 13.72 -2.30 -7.45
N GLY A 51 14.30 -1.32 -8.16
CA GLY A 51 13.72 0.03 -8.26
C GLY A 51 12.31 0.04 -8.87
N ILE A 52 12.03 -0.83 -9.84
CA ILE A 52 10.70 -0.92 -10.46
C ILE A 52 9.71 -1.59 -9.52
N ARG A 53 10.15 -2.63 -8.79
CA ARG A 53 9.31 -3.27 -7.76
C ARG A 53 8.95 -2.28 -6.65
N SER A 54 9.93 -1.51 -6.15
CA SER A 54 9.68 -0.49 -5.13
C SER A 54 8.72 0.60 -5.63
N LEU A 55 8.86 1.03 -6.89
CA LEU A 55 7.95 1.99 -7.50
C LEU A 55 6.52 1.45 -7.60
N LEU A 56 6.35 0.20 -8.03
CA LEU A 56 5.05 -0.46 -8.11
C LEU A 56 4.42 -0.62 -6.73
N ALA A 57 5.18 -1.06 -5.73
CA ALA A 57 4.71 -1.20 -4.36
C ALA A 57 4.24 0.15 -3.80
N PHE A 58 5.02 1.22 -4.00
CA PHE A 58 4.65 2.56 -3.59
C PHE A 58 3.36 3.03 -4.27
N ALA A 59 3.23 2.80 -5.58
CA ALA A 59 2.04 3.19 -6.33
C ALA A 59 0.78 2.42 -5.88
N VAL A 60 0.89 1.13 -5.53
CA VAL A 60 -0.22 0.36 -4.94
C VAL A 60 -0.66 0.96 -3.60
N LEU A 61 0.29 1.30 -2.72
CA LEU A 61 0.00 1.93 -1.43
C LEU A 61 -0.66 3.30 -1.59
N GLU A 62 -0.16 4.14 -2.49
CA GLU A 62 -0.76 5.44 -2.80
C GLU A 62 -2.17 5.29 -3.40
N GLY A 63 -2.38 4.32 -4.30
CA GLY A 63 -3.69 3.98 -4.81
C GLY A 63 -4.67 3.62 -3.69
N ALA A 64 -4.24 2.79 -2.73
CA ALA A 64 -5.05 2.41 -1.58
C ALA A 64 -5.35 3.59 -0.64
N LYS A 65 -4.35 4.46 -0.40
CA LYS A 65 -4.53 5.71 0.37
C LYS A 65 -5.51 6.67 -0.30
N SER A 66 -5.61 6.65 -1.63
CA SER A 66 -6.62 7.42 -2.38
C SER A 66 -8.04 6.84 -2.33
N GLY A 67 -8.23 5.69 -1.67
CA GLY A 67 -9.53 5.03 -1.52
C GLY A 67 -9.82 3.92 -2.53
N LEU A 68 -8.86 3.55 -3.39
CA LEU A 68 -9.01 2.39 -4.25
C LEU A 68 -8.96 1.11 -3.42
N ARG A 69 -10.02 0.30 -3.50
CA ARG A 69 -10.13 -0.99 -2.81
C ARG A 69 -10.22 -2.17 -3.76
N ASP A 70 -10.38 -1.93 -5.07
CA ASP A 70 -10.43 -3.00 -6.05
C ASP A 70 -9.01 -3.38 -6.50
N PRO A 71 -8.63 -4.68 -6.46
CA PRO A 71 -7.29 -5.12 -6.84
C PRO A 71 -6.92 -4.81 -8.29
N GLU A 72 -7.88 -4.85 -9.23
CA GLU A 72 -7.63 -4.58 -10.65
C GLU A 72 -7.39 -3.08 -10.88
N HIS A 73 -8.18 -2.24 -10.22
CA HIS A 73 -7.96 -0.79 -10.24
C HIS A 73 -6.62 -0.41 -9.60
N LEU A 74 -6.24 -1.03 -8.49
CA LEU A 74 -4.93 -0.83 -7.86
C LEU A 74 -3.78 -1.28 -8.76
N THR A 75 -3.93 -2.45 -9.40
CA THR A 75 -2.96 -2.96 -10.37
C THR A 75 -2.78 -1.98 -11.53
N SER A 76 -3.88 -1.53 -12.13
CA SER A 76 -3.88 -0.56 -13.23
C SER A 76 -3.26 0.77 -12.81
N PHE A 77 -3.61 1.26 -11.62
CA PHE A 77 -3.04 2.49 -11.04
C PHE A 77 -1.53 2.36 -10.86
N ALA A 78 -1.05 1.24 -10.32
CA ALA A 78 0.37 0.99 -10.13
C ALA A 78 1.13 0.90 -11.45
N LEU A 79 0.58 0.21 -12.45
CA LEU A 79 1.18 0.12 -13.78
C LEU A 79 1.30 1.48 -14.46
N ARG A 80 0.36 2.41 -14.23
CA ARG A 80 0.48 3.80 -14.70
C ARG A 80 1.68 4.52 -14.09
N ALA A 81 2.35 4.04 -13.05
CA ALA A 81 3.62 4.62 -12.61
C ALA A 81 4.74 4.41 -13.66
N LEU A 82 4.60 3.41 -14.53
CA LEU A 82 5.61 3.03 -15.52
C LEU A 82 5.38 3.74 -16.87
N PRO A 83 6.41 4.37 -17.47
CA PRO A 83 6.29 5.06 -18.75
C PRO A 83 5.74 4.17 -19.88
N SER A 84 6.17 2.90 -19.92
CA SER A 84 5.77 1.92 -20.95
C SER A 84 4.29 1.55 -20.93
N PHE A 85 3.60 1.81 -19.82
CA PHE A 85 2.18 1.53 -19.65
C PHE A 85 1.32 2.79 -19.84
N ARG A 86 1.84 3.98 -19.51
CA ARG A 86 1.17 5.27 -19.81
C ARG A 86 0.93 5.49 -21.29
N ALA A 87 1.91 5.14 -22.13
CA ALA A 87 1.85 5.40 -23.58
C ALA A 87 0.77 4.58 -24.33
N GLN A 88 0.15 3.60 -23.68
CA GLN A 88 -0.82 2.70 -24.33
C GLN A 88 -2.28 3.14 -24.17
N GLU A 89 -2.63 3.88 -23.11
CA GLU A 89 -3.98 4.48 -22.97
C GLU A 89 -4.27 5.51 -24.08
N SER A 90 -3.24 6.17 -24.60
CA SER A 90 -3.39 7.16 -25.69
C SER A 90 -3.58 6.55 -27.09
N ARG A 91 -3.61 5.22 -27.23
CA ARG A 91 -3.76 4.52 -28.52
C ARG A 91 -5.07 3.71 -28.65
N ARG A 92 -5.99 3.83 -27.69
CA ARG A 92 -7.36 3.27 -27.81
C ARG A 92 -8.36 4.35 -28.15
#